data_AF-A0A964I3G0-F1
#
_entry.id   AF-A0A964I3G0-F1
#
_cell.length_a   1.000
_cell.length_b   1.000
_cell.length_c   1.000
_cell.angle_alpha   90.00
_cell.angle_beta   90.00
_cell.angle_gamma   90.00
#
_symmetry.space_group_name_H-M   'P 1'
#
loop_
_entity.id
_entity.type
_entity.pdbx_description
1 polymer ?
#
loop_
_entity_poly.entity_id
_entity_poly.type
_entity_poly.pdbx_seq_one_letter_code
_entity_poly.pdbx_strand_id
1 'polypeptide(L)'
;MHPARPSSCSHFPYVCLIDARGVHVTLSHYCPTAASMLFEPAQPIAIIEGPSPVLDRALPEGLDARDSLPPLETPTRLMTFDAFTAWERTAIAEVSAPVSPAVSIDRFECVRRSVPQPWSWPEAPPDFAQQWQALVAARWPAFAAVVRRYRAAKIFASWAAYQVDGRLTVIRLADLADAALRVEAVRQCLQAGRALDAELLKQAVRRTDLLLVHYADGRVLSSGTAP
;
A
#
# COMPACT_ATOMS: atom_id res chain seq x y z
N MET A 1 11.72 -4.64 19.33
CA MET A 1 10.51 -5.49 19.25
C MET A 1 9.94 -5.63 20.66
N HIS A 2 8.62 -5.51 20.88
CA HIS A 2 8.03 -5.45 22.23
C HIS A 2 8.03 -6.86 22.89
N PRO A 3 8.46 -7.02 24.16
CA PRO A 3 8.58 -8.32 24.82
C PRO A 3 7.25 -9.04 25.09
N ALA A 4 6.13 -8.31 25.11
CA ALA A 4 4.77 -8.85 25.34
C ALA A 4 3.93 -8.96 24.06
N ARG A 5 4.55 -9.36 22.94
CA ARG A 5 3.86 -9.43 21.65
C ARG A 5 2.92 -10.66 21.59
N PRO A 6 1.62 -10.50 21.30
CA PRO A 6 0.70 -11.63 21.09
C PRO A 6 1.18 -12.56 19.97
N SER A 7 0.84 -13.85 20.03
CA SER A 7 1.20 -14.83 19.01
C SER A 7 0.66 -14.51 17.61
N SER A 8 -0.50 -13.84 17.52
CA SER A 8 -1.05 -13.35 16.26
C SER A 8 -0.12 -12.37 15.56
N CYS A 9 0.67 -11.63 16.33
CA CYS A 9 1.62 -10.69 15.77
C CYS A 9 2.79 -11.37 15.04
N SER A 10 3.01 -12.67 15.25
CA SER A 10 3.99 -13.48 14.53
C SER A 10 3.67 -13.65 13.04
N HIS A 11 2.42 -13.45 12.65
CA HIS A 11 1.97 -13.52 11.25
C HIS A 11 1.53 -12.14 10.77
N PHE A 12 0.62 -11.49 11.50
CA PHE A 12 0.15 -10.14 11.17
C PHE A 12 0.96 -9.08 11.96
N PRO A 13 1.59 -8.08 11.33
CA PRO A 13 1.12 -7.48 10.09
C PRO A 13 2.03 -7.70 8.90
N TYR A 14 2.79 -8.79 8.86
CA TYR A 14 3.73 -8.99 7.77
C TYR A 14 3.00 -9.26 6.45
N VAL A 15 3.46 -8.61 5.41
CA VAL A 15 3.10 -8.90 4.02
C VAL A 15 4.38 -9.36 3.36
N CYS A 16 4.43 -10.64 3.01
CA CYS A 16 5.66 -11.29 2.57
C CYS A 16 5.58 -11.71 1.11
N LEU A 17 6.66 -11.46 0.39
CA LEU A 17 6.96 -12.02 -0.90
C LEU A 17 8.18 -12.92 -0.75
N ILE A 18 8.06 -14.17 -1.16
CA ILE A 18 9.14 -15.15 -1.11
C ILE A 18 9.47 -15.51 -2.56
N ASP A 19 10.67 -15.16 -3.01
CA ASP A 19 11.12 -15.48 -4.36
C ASP A 19 12.57 -16.01 -4.35
N ALA A 20 13.17 -16.23 -5.51
CA ALA A 20 14.54 -16.75 -5.61
C ALA A 20 15.60 -15.84 -4.97
N ARG A 21 15.26 -14.57 -4.67
CA ARG A 21 16.15 -13.61 -3.99
C ARG A 21 16.06 -13.71 -2.47
N GLY A 22 15.04 -14.39 -1.94
CA GLY A 22 14.83 -14.61 -0.52
C GLY A 22 13.44 -14.17 -0.05
N VAL A 23 13.37 -13.78 1.24
CA VAL A 23 12.15 -13.35 1.91
C VAL A 23 12.15 -11.82 1.99
N HIS A 24 11.17 -11.19 1.33
CA HIS A 24 10.97 -9.75 1.33
C HIS A 24 9.73 -9.42 2.15
N VAL A 25 9.82 -8.41 3.01
CA VAL A 25 8.80 -8.14 4.02
C VAL A 25 8.44 -6.66 4.04
N THR A 26 7.15 -6.39 3.92
CA THR A 26 6.53 -5.10 4.23
C THR A 26 5.45 -5.29 5.31
N LEU A 27 4.76 -4.21 5.68
CA LEU A 27 3.74 -4.23 6.73
C LEU A 27 2.35 -3.84 6.21
N SER A 28 1.34 -4.55 6.68
CA SER A 28 -0.06 -4.10 6.63
C SER A 28 -0.26 -3.02 7.68
N HIS A 29 -0.58 -1.82 7.21
CA HIS A 29 -0.90 -0.66 8.02
C HIS A 29 -2.37 -0.65 8.46
N TYR A 30 -3.14 -1.73 8.24
CA TYR A 30 -4.36 -1.93 9.02
C TYR A 30 -4.03 -2.09 10.52
N CYS A 31 -2.87 -2.71 10.80
CA CYS A 31 -2.32 -2.82 12.14
C CYS A 31 -2.03 -1.43 12.71
N PRO A 32 -2.59 -1.06 13.89
CA PRO A 32 -2.38 0.26 14.46
C PRO A 32 -0.92 0.52 14.82
N THR A 33 -0.15 -0.52 15.20
CA THR A 33 1.29 -0.39 15.49
C THR A 33 2.07 -0.08 14.22
N ALA A 34 1.89 -0.86 13.15
CA ALA A 34 2.56 -0.60 11.87
C ALA A 34 2.19 0.79 11.29
N ALA A 35 0.90 1.17 11.37
CA ALA A 35 0.45 2.50 10.96
C ALA A 35 1.14 3.62 11.75
N SER A 36 1.37 3.43 13.05
CA SER A 36 2.04 4.41 13.91
C SER A 36 3.52 4.58 13.54
N MET A 37 4.19 3.50 13.10
CA MET A 37 5.59 3.56 12.67
C MET A 37 5.83 4.50 11.48
N LEU A 38 4.81 4.74 10.63
CA LEU A 38 4.92 5.69 9.53
C LEU A 38 5.18 7.13 10.01
N PHE A 39 4.77 7.47 11.22
CA PHE A 39 4.87 8.79 11.84
C PHE A 39 6.14 8.97 12.68
N GLU A 40 6.96 7.94 12.82
CA GLU A 40 8.24 8.05 13.53
C GLU A 40 9.18 9.05 12.81
N PRO A 41 10.14 9.65 13.55
CA PRO A 41 11.06 10.64 13.01
C PRO A 41 11.75 10.17 11.74
N ALA A 42 11.98 11.12 10.83
CA ALA A 42 12.30 10.77 9.47
C ALA A 42 13.72 10.20 9.30
N GLN A 43 13.79 8.89 9.12
CA GLN A 43 14.91 8.23 8.46
C GLN A 43 14.67 8.14 6.94
N PRO A 44 15.74 8.04 6.13
CA PRO A 44 15.62 7.75 4.70
C PRO A 44 14.82 6.46 4.47
N ILE A 45 13.95 6.46 3.46
CA ILE A 45 13.25 5.24 3.03
C ILE A 45 14.28 4.37 2.30
N ALA A 46 14.51 3.16 2.81
CA ALA A 46 15.47 2.22 2.24
C ALA A 46 15.00 0.79 2.43
N ILE A 47 15.37 -0.09 1.48
CA ILE A 47 15.32 -1.54 1.66
C ILE A 47 16.60 -1.96 2.38
N ILE A 48 16.42 -2.55 3.55
CA ILE A 48 17.51 -3.04 4.40
C ILE A 48 17.40 -4.55 4.56
N GLU A 49 18.55 -5.22 4.64
CA GLU A 49 18.62 -6.61 5.05
C GLU A 49 18.54 -6.68 6.58
N GLY A 50 17.88 -7.72 7.09
CA GLY A 50 17.70 -7.91 8.51
C GLY A 50 17.37 -9.35 8.86
N PRO A 51 17.34 -9.70 10.16
CA PRO A 51 16.92 -11.02 10.59
C PRO A 51 15.47 -11.29 10.21
N SER A 52 15.11 -12.56 10.07
CA SER A 52 13.72 -12.97 9.84
C SER A 52 12.79 -12.34 10.89
N PRO A 53 11.67 -11.73 10.48
CA PRO A 53 10.70 -11.19 11.42
C PRO A 53 9.90 -12.28 12.17
N VAL A 54 9.92 -13.52 11.66
CA VAL A 54 9.35 -14.70 12.29
C VAL A 54 10.48 -15.46 12.98
N LEU A 55 10.38 -15.55 14.30
CA LEU A 55 11.32 -16.28 15.15
C LEU A 55 11.24 -17.80 14.85
N ASP A 56 12.37 -18.49 15.00
CA ASP A 56 12.45 -19.96 15.00
C ASP A 56 12.14 -20.71 13.68
N ARG A 57 12.50 -20.11 12.53
CA ARG A 57 12.65 -20.77 11.21
C ARG A 57 11.37 -21.30 10.52
N ALA A 58 10.18 -20.83 10.88
CA ALA A 58 9.06 -20.90 9.96
C ALA A 58 9.28 -19.88 8.82
N LEU A 59 9.15 -20.32 7.55
CA LEU A 59 8.95 -19.37 6.44
C LEU A 59 7.70 -18.55 6.77
N PRO A 60 7.75 -17.21 6.66
CA PRO A 60 6.56 -16.42 6.91
C PRO A 60 5.48 -16.76 5.88
N GLU A 61 4.22 -16.63 6.27
CA GLU A 61 3.11 -16.76 5.35
C GLU A 61 3.10 -15.57 4.37
N GLY A 62 2.92 -15.85 3.07
CA GLY A 62 2.97 -14.84 2.02
C GLY A 62 2.86 -15.45 0.62
N LEU A 63 3.06 -14.65 -0.43
CA LEU A 63 3.16 -15.17 -1.79
C LEU A 63 4.49 -15.92 -1.95
N ASP A 64 4.42 -17.22 -2.20
CA ASP A 64 5.58 -18.04 -2.56
C ASP A 64 5.71 -18.16 -4.08
N ALA A 65 6.71 -17.46 -4.61
CA ALA A 65 7.07 -17.35 -6.01
C ALA A 65 8.50 -17.85 -6.28
N ARG A 66 9.06 -18.71 -5.42
CA ARG A 66 10.43 -19.24 -5.56
C ARG A 66 10.65 -20.00 -6.87
N ASP A 67 9.62 -20.70 -7.32
CA ASP A 67 9.64 -21.47 -8.57
C ASP A 67 9.11 -20.67 -9.77
N SER A 68 8.83 -19.37 -9.60
CA SER A 68 8.36 -18.47 -10.66
C SER A 68 9.52 -17.79 -11.38
N LEU A 69 9.30 -17.44 -12.65
CA LEU A 69 10.21 -16.56 -13.40
C LEU A 69 10.21 -15.15 -12.80
N PRO A 70 11.28 -14.35 -13.00
CA PRO A 70 11.30 -12.96 -12.54
C PRO A 70 10.15 -12.13 -13.13
N PRO A 71 9.73 -11.05 -12.47
CA PRO A 71 8.71 -10.13 -12.97
C PRO A 71 9.00 -9.58 -14.37
N LEU A 72 7.94 -9.14 -15.05
CA LEU A 72 8.04 -8.51 -16.37
C LEU A 72 8.58 -7.06 -16.26
N GLU A 73 9.53 -6.74 -17.14
CA GLU A 73 10.02 -5.38 -17.39
C GLU A 73 9.06 -4.61 -18.30
N THR A 74 8.57 -5.33 -19.32
CA THR A 74 7.59 -4.94 -20.34
C THR A 74 6.66 -6.14 -20.59
N PRO A 75 5.52 -5.97 -21.29
CA PRO A 75 4.58 -7.07 -21.54
C PRO A 75 5.17 -8.30 -22.25
N THR A 76 6.36 -8.18 -22.87
CA THR A 76 7.00 -9.25 -23.64
C THR A 76 8.41 -9.61 -23.13
N ARG A 77 8.87 -9.02 -22.03
CA ARG A 77 10.24 -9.22 -21.54
C ARG A 77 10.30 -9.35 -20.02
N LEU A 78 10.90 -10.44 -19.55
CA LEU A 78 11.22 -10.66 -18.14
C LEU A 78 12.42 -9.81 -17.71
N MET A 79 12.40 -9.38 -16.46
CA MET A 79 13.57 -8.82 -15.78
C MET A 79 14.56 -9.93 -15.44
N THR A 80 15.78 -9.55 -15.04
CA THR A 80 16.58 -10.39 -14.14
C THR A 80 16.19 -10.11 -12.70
N PHE A 81 16.45 -11.03 -11.77
CA PHE A 81 16.24 -10.78 -10.34
C PHE A 81 17.06 -9.59 -9.82
N ASP A 82 18.29 -9.40 -10.31
CA ASP A 82 19.11 -8.23 -9.97
C ASP A 82 18.49 -6.92 -10.47
N ALA A 83 17.97 -6.92 -11.70
CA ALA A 83 17.27 -5.75 -12.25
C ALA A 83 16.00 -5.44 -11.46
N PHE A 84 15.27 -6.46 -11.00
CA PHE A 84 14.08 -6.28 -10.18
C PHE A 84 14.42 -5.67 -8.81
N THR A 85 15.48 -6.16 -8.15
CA THR A 85 15.99 -5.57 -6.90
C THR A 85 16.44 -4.12 -7.08
N ALA A 86 17.17 -3.81 -8.15
CA ALA A 86 17.61 -2.45 -8.45
C ALA A 86 16.43 -1.51 -8.72
N TRP A 87 15.42 -2.00 -9.43
CA TRP A 87 14.18 -1.27 -9.66
C TRP A 87 13.44 -0.98 -8.35
N GLU A 88 13.24 -1.96 -7.46
CA GLU A 88 12.56 -1.75 -6.16
C GLU A 88 13.24 -0.66 -5.34
N ARG A 89 14.58 -0.69 -5.25
CA ARG A 89 15.38 0.32 -4.52
C ARG A 89 15.18 1.73 -5.07
N THR A 90 14.95 1.87 -6.37
CA THR A 90 14.72 3.16 -7.01
C THR A 90 13.26 3.58 -6.85
N ALA A 91 12.33 2.65 -7.09
CA ALA A 91 10.89 2.91 -7.08
C ALA A 91 10.34 3.34 -5.71
N ILE A 92 10.87 2.81 -4.60
CA ILE A 92 10.44 3.24 -3.26
C ILE A 92 10.81 4.70 -2.93
N ALA A 93 11.78 5.26 -3.65
CA ALA A 93 12.21 6.65 -3.47
C ALA A 93 11.41 7.61 -4.35
N GLU A 94 10.63 7.11 -5.31
CA GLU A 94 9.84 7.92 -6.22
C GLU A 94 8.69 8.62 -5.49
N VAL A 95 8.51 9.90 -5.81
CA VAL A 95 7.38 10.70 -5.33
C VAL A 95 6.27 10.61 -6.36
N SER A 96 5.06 10.21 -5.94
CA SER A 96 3.90 10.25 -6.82
C SER A 96 3.68 11.65 -7.36
N ALA A 97 3.46 11.76 -8.68
CA ALA A 97 3.04 13.00 -9.29
C ALA A 97 1.73 13.51 -8.63
N PRO A 98 1.53 14.83 -8.54
CA PRO A 98 0.25 15.39 -8.14
C PRO A 98 -0.86 14.91 -9.08
N VAL A 99 -1.86 14.21 -8.54
CA VAL A 99 -3.07 13.81 -9.29
C VAL A 99 -4.23 14.73 -8.95
N SER A 100 -5.09 14.98 -9.94
CA SER A 100 -6.31 15.78 -9.75
C SER A 100 -7.32 15.07 -8.84
N PRO A 101 -8.26 15.81 -8.23
CA PRO A 101 -9.33 15.19 -7.45
C PRO A 101 -10.17 14.19 -8.26
N ALA A 102 -10.49 14.51 -9.53
CA ALA A 102 -11.25 13.62 -10.41
C ALA A 102 -10.53 12.27 -10.61
N VAL A 103 -9.23 12.30 -10.93
CA VAL A 103 -8.44 11.07 -11.09
C VAL A 103 -8.35 10.28 -9.78
N SER A 104 -8.30 10.96 -8.63
CA SER A 104 -8.32 10.29 -7.32
C SER A 104 -9.64 9.54 -7.09
N ILE A 105 -10.77 10.13 -7.51
CA ILE A 105 -12.08 9.50 -7.42
C ILE A 105 -12.18 8.31 -8.37
N ASP A 106 -11.81 8.46 -9.64
CA ASP A 106 -11.89 7.38 -10.63
C ASP A 106 -11.09 6.14 -10.18
N ARG A 107 -9.88 6.37 -9.67
CA ARG A 107 -9.01 5.33 -9.12
C ARG A 107 -9.58 4.71 -7.84
N PHE A 108 -10.11 5.51 -6.93
CA PHE A 108 -10.79 4.97 -5.75
C PHE A 108 -12.00 4.11 -6.11
N GLU A 109 -12.81 4.54 -7.07
CA GLU A 109 -13.97 3.78 -7.54
C GLU A 109 -13.57 2.47 -8.23
N CYS A 110 -12.42 2.44 -8.92
CA CYS A 110 -11.83 1.19 -9.40
C CYS A 110 -11.53 0.22 -8.24
N VAL A 111 -10.89 0.70 -7.17
CA VAL A 111 -10.66 -0.11 -5.96
C VAL A 111 -11.98 -0.56 -5.33
N ARG A 112 -12.93 0.35 -5.18
CA ARG A 112 -14.23 0.08 -4.55
C ARG A 112 -15.01 -1.01 -5.28
N ARG A 113 -15.00 -1.00 -6.62
CA ARG A 113 -15.66 -2.02 -7.46
C ARG A 113 -14.99 -3.39 -7.41
N SER A 114 -13.73 -3.46 -6.99
CA SER A 114 -13.04 -4.75 -6.80
C SER A 114 -13.48 -5.51 -5.54
N VAL A 115 -14.31 -4.91 -4.68
CA VAL A 115 -14.86 -5.58 -3.50
C VAL A 115 -15.93 -6.58 -3.92
N PRO A 116 -15.77 -7.89 -3.66
CA PRO A 116 -16.71 -8.91 -4.10
C PRO A 116 -17.99 -8.90 -3.26
N GLN A 117 -19.11 -9.25 -3.90
CA GLN A 117 -20.40 -9.46 -3.20
C GLN A 117 -20.29 -10.61 -2.18
N PRO A 118 -21.04 -10.55 -1.05
CA PRO A 118 -22.03 -9.53 -0.69
C PRO A 118 -21.44 -8.29 0.00
N TRP A 119 -20.10 -8.17 0.05
CA TRP A 119 -19.45 -7.06 0.72
C TRP A 119 -19.53 -5.80 -0.13
N SER A 120 -19.46 -4.65 0.54
CA SER A 120 -19.42 -3.35 -0.09
C SER A 120 -18.49 -2.42 0.68
N TRP A 121 -18.05 -1.37 0.00
CA TRP A 121 -17.30 -0.29 0.62
C TRP A 121 -18.01 1.04 0.33
N PRO A 122 -18.01 2.00 1.28
CA PRO A 122 -18.68 3.28 1.08
C PRO A 122 -18.19 4.00 -0.17
N GLU A 123 -19.12 4.65 -0.88
CA GLU A 123 -18.81 5.53 -2.01
C GLU A 123 -17.93 6.69 -1.58
N ALA A 124 -17.25 7.32 -2.53
CA ALA A 124 -16.48 8.52 -2.26
C ALA A 124 -17.39 9.63 -1.69
N PRO A 125 -16.91 10.45 -0.74
CA PRO A 125 -17.69 11.56 -0.23
C PRO A 125 -18.16 12.50 -1.37
N PRO A 126 -19.41 13.00 -1.32
CA PRO A 126 -19.88 14.00 -2.28
C PRO A 126 -19.01 15.26 -2.20
N ASP A 127 -18.96 16.02 -3.30
CA ASP A 127 -18.16 17.25 -3.41
C ASP A 127 -16.68 17.07 -3.01
N PHE A 128 -16.11 15.88 -3.29
CA PHE A 128 -14.76 15.50 -2.86
C PHE A 128 -13.71 16.59 -3.14
N ALA A 129 -13.74 17.24 -4.31
CA ALA A 129 -12.80 18.30 -4.64
C ALA A 129 -12.88 19.50 -3.67
N GLN A 130 -14.10 19.92 -3.32
CA GLN A 130 -14.32 21.01 -2.36
C GLN A 130 -13.89 20.58 -0.96
N GLN A 131 -14.27 19.37 -0.54
CA GLN A 131 -13.92 18.85 0.79
C GLN A 131 -12.41 18.62 0.95
N TRP A 132 -11.75 18.14 -0.10
CA TRP A 132 -10.29 18.04 -0.15
C TRP A 132 -9.63 19.40 0.08
N GLN A 133 -10.08 20.44 -0.62
CA GLN A 133 -9.52 21.78 -0.47
C GLN A 133 -9.76 22.35 0.92
N ALA A 134 -10.97 22.19 1.46
CA ALA A 134 -11.35 22.74 2.76
C ALA A 134 -10.66 22.04 3.94
N LEU A 135 -10.53 20.71 3.90
CA LEU A 135 -10.16 19.91 5.07
C LEU A 135 -8.77 19.29 5.01
N VAL A 136 -8.21 19.08 3.82
CA VAL A 136 -7.02 18.23 3.64
C VAL A 136 -5.85 18.96 2.98
N ALA A 137 -6.09 19.66 1.87
CA ALA A 137 -5.06 20.16 0.97
C ALA A 137 -3.98 21.00 1.68
N ALA A 138 -4.39 21.93 2.54
CA ALA A 138 -3.46 22.81 3.26
C ALA A 138 -2.54 22.07 4.26
N ARG A 139 -2.99 20.91 4.77
CA ARG A 139 -2.25 20.12 5.78
C ARG A 139 -1.46 18.97 5.16
N TRP A 140 -1.84 18.52 3.97
CA TRP A 140 -1.23 17.37 3.29
C TRP A 140 0.30 17.45 3.14
N PRO A 141 0.91 18.59 2.78
CA PRO A 141 2.37 18.68 2.65
C PRO A 141 3.13 18.36 3.95
N ALA A 142 2.54 18.66 5.12
CA ALA A 142 3.14 18.35 6.42
C ALA A 142 3.26 16.83 6.66
N PHE A 143 2.47 16.03 5.95
CA PHE A 143 2.47 14.57 6.02
C PHE A 143 3.13 13.89 4.83
N ALA A 144 3.82 14.64 3.95
CA ALA A 144 4.42 14.08 2.74
C ALA A 144 5.39 12.91 3.04
N ALA A 145 6.11 12.95 4.15
CA ALA A 145 6.99 11.85 4.56
C ALA A 145 6.22 10.57 4.93
N VAL A 146 5.08 10.70 5.64
CA VAL A 146 4.21 9.59 6.03
C VAL A 146 3.62 8.94 4.78
N VAL A 147 3.09 9.75 3.86
CA VAL A 147 2.49 9.30 2.59
C VAL A 147 3.53 8.57 1.73
N ARG A 148 4.76 9.10 1.63
CA ARG A 148 5.85 8.43 0.89
C ARG A 148 6.21 7.06 1.49
N ARG A 149 6.30 6.95 2.81
CA ARG A 149 6.56 5.65 3.47
C ARG A 149 5.44 4.66 3.22
N TYR A 150 4.20 5.11 3.31
CA TYR A 150 3.04 4.28 3.02
C TYR A 150 3.07 3.76 1.58
N ARG A 151 3.33 4.65 0.60
CA ARG A 151 3.49 4.28 -0.82
C ARG A 151 4.63 3.30 -1.03
N ALA A 152 5.81 3.55 -0.45
CA ALA A 152 6.96 2.64 -0.52
C ALA A 152 6.62 1.23 -0.03
N ALA A 153 5.82 1.13 1.04
CA ALA A 153 5.35 -0.15 1.56
C ALA A 153 4.34 -0.86 0.65
N LYS A 154 3.70 -0.17 -0.31
CA LYS A 154 2.86 -0.78 -1.36
C LYS A 154 3.69 -1.22 -2.59
N ILE A 155 4.86 -0.63 -2.77
CA ILE A 155 5.78 -0.94 -3.87
C ILE A 155 6.67 -2.14 -3.53
N PHE A 156 7.29 -2.14 -2.34
CA PHE A 156 8.21 -3.19 -1.92
C PHE A 156 7.48 -4.45 -1.43
N ALA A 157 8.04 -5.64 -1.70
CA ALA A 157 7.46 -6.94 -1.35
C ALA A 157 6.03 -7.11 -1.92
N SER A 158 5.76 -6.47 -3.06
CA SER A 158 4.43 -6.45 -3.66
C SER A 158 4.19 -7.72 -4.47
N TRP A 159 3.21 -8.52 -4.04
CA TRP A 159 2.76 -9.71 -4.77
C TRP A 159 2.33 -9.39 -6.21
N ALA A 160 1.95 -8.14 -6.47
CA ALA A 160 1.51 -7.67 -7.78
C ALA A 160 2.61 -7.71 -8.85
N ALA A 161 3.88 -7.79 -8.45
CA ALA A 161 4.99 -7.96 -9.38
C ALA A 161 4.94 -9.29 -10.14
N TYR A 162 4.20 -10.28 -9.63
CA TYR A 162 4.00 -11.59 -10.26
C TYR A 162 2.68 -11.70 -11.02
N GLN A 163 2.06 -10.56 -11.34
CA GLN A 163 0.87 -10.47 -12.19
C GLN A 163 1.25 -10.08 -13.62
N VAL A 164 0.24 -10.04 -14.50
CA VAL A 164 0.39 -9.98 -15.97
C VAL A 164 1.28 -8.84 -16.49
N ASP A 165 1.35 -7.68 -15.82
CA ASP A 165 2.19 -6.55 -16.26
C ASP A 165 3.41 -6.29 -15.36
N GLY A 166 3.75 -7.23 -14.48
CA GLY A 166 4.92 -7.18 -13.61
C GLY A 166 5.04 -5.88 -12.82
N ARG A 167 6.16 -5.16 -13.00
CA ARG A 167 6.43 -3.90 -12.28
C ARG A 167 5.38 -2.81 -12.53
N LEU A 168 4.73 -2.80 -13.70
CA LEU A 168 3.70 -1.80 -14.01
C LEU A 168 2.45 -2.01 -13.14
N THR A 169 2.10 -3.27 -12.87
CA THR A 169 1.01 -3.59 -11.93
C THR A 169 1.32 -3.06 -10.53
N VAL A 170 2.57 -3.18 -10.06
CA VAL A 170 2.98 -2.65 -8.75
C VAL A 170 2.77 -1.14 -8.66
N ILE A 171 3.23 -0.39 -9.67
CA ILE A 171 3.04 1.07 -9.70
C ILE A 171 1.56 1.45 -9.77
N ARG A 172 0.75 0.74 -10.57
CA ARG A 172 -0.69 0.94 -10.61
C ARG A 172 -1.32 0.73 -9.23
N LEU A 173 -0.98 -0.34 -8.51
CA LEU A 173 -1.52 -0.57 -7.17
C LEU A 173 -1.09 0.49 -6.17
N ALA A 174 0.15 0.98 -6.23
CA ALA A 174 0.60 2.10 -5.40
C ALA A 174 -0.19 3.39 -5.69
N ASP A 175 -0.49 3.65 -6.97
CA ASP A 175 -1.33 4.77 -7.41
C ASP A 175 -2.79 4.65 -6.96
N LEU A 176 -3.35 3.44 -6.99
CA LEU A 176 -4.67 3.14 -6.45
C LEU A 176 -4.71 3.32 -4.93
N ALA A 177 -3.64 2.93 -4.23
CA ALA A 177 -3.51 3.12 -2.79
C ALA A 177 -3.44 4.60 -2.41
N ASP A 178 -2.67 5.41 -3.15
CA ASP A 178 -2.62 6.85 -2.93
C ASP A 178 -3.99 7.51 -3.16
N ALA A 179 -4.71 7.11 -4.20
CA ALA A 179 -6.06 7.60 -4.47
C ALA A 179 -7.05 7.25 -3.35
N ALA A 180 -7.04 5.99 -2.90
CA ALA A 180 -7.87 5.54 -1.80
C ALA A 180 -7.51 6.21 -0.47
N LEU A 181 -6.22 6.48 -0.22
CA LEU A 181 -5.79 7.24 0.96
C LEU A 181 -6.33 8.66 0.97
N ARG A 182 -6.35 9.34 -0.19
CA ARG A 182 -6.91 10.69 -0.29
C ARG A 182 -8.42 10.71 0.01
N VAL A 183 -9.16 9.74 -0.52
CA VAL A 183 -10.60 9.60 -0.26
C VAL A 183 -10.86 9.29 1.21
N GLU A 184 -10.15 8.34 1.79
CA GLU A 184 -10.31 8.01 3.21
C GLU A 184 -9.86 9.17 4.12
N ALA A 185 -8.85 9.96 3.76
CA ALA A 185 -8.46 11.16 4.51
C ALA A 185 -9.59 12.19 4.57
N VAL A 186 -10.25 12.48 3.43
CA VAL A 186 -11.43 13.36 3.42
C VAL A 186 -12.55 12.78 4.26
N ARG A 187 -12.81 11.47 4.16
CA ARG A 187 -13.83 10.78 4.94
C ARG A 187 -13.59 10.90 6.45
N GLN A 188 -12.36 10.70 6.90
CA GLN A 188 -12.00 10.86 8.32
C GLN A 188 -12.18 12.31 8.80
N CYS A 189 -11.78 13.30 7.99
CA CYS A 189 -11.99 14.71 8.33
C CYS A 189 -13.46 15.09 8.44
N LEU A 190 -14.30 14.63 7.49
CA LEU A 190 -15.75 14.86 7.50
C LEU A 190 -16.40 14.24 8.74
N GLN A 191 -16.08 12.99 9.04
CA GLN A 191 -16.63 12.28 10.20
C GLN A 191 -16.23 12.95 11.53
N ALA A 192 -15.02 13.50 11.61
CA ALA A 192 -14.52 14.19 12.80
C ALA A 192 -14.87 15.68 12.86
N GLY A 193 -15.44 16.25 11.79
CA GLY A 193 -15.79 17.68 11.71
C GLY A 193 -14.59 18.63 11.81
N ARG A 194 -13.39 18.20 11.38
CA ARG A 194 -12.16 18.99 11.53
C ARG A 194 -11.12 18.70 10.45
N ALA A 195 -10.17 19.62 10.28
CA ALA A 195 -9.09 19.50 9.31
C ALA A 195 -8.14 18.33 9.63
N LEU A 196 -7.42 17.86 8.60
CA LEU A 196 -6.51 16.73 8.69
C LEU A 196 -5.42 16.96 9.74
N ASP A 197 -5.25 15.97 10.61
CA ASP A 197 -4.13 15.86 11.54
C ASP A 197 -3.52 14.45 11.49
N ALA A 198 -2.52 14.19 12.34
CA ALA A 198 -1.82 12.91 12.36
C ALA A 198 -2.74 11.73 12.70
N GLU A 199 -3.67 11.91 13.64
CA GLU A 199 -4.59 10.85 14.04
C GLU A 199 -5.56 10.49 12.90
N LEU A 200 -6.14 11.49 12.24
CA LEU A 200 -7.04 11.29 11.11
C LEU A 200 -6.32 10.66 9.92
N LEU A 201 -5.08 11.08 9.62
CA LEU A 201 -4.29 10.46 8.57
C LEU A 201 -3.96 8.99 8.91
N LYS A 202 -3.60 8.70 10.16
CA LYS A 202 -3.35 7.33 10.61
C LYS A 202 -4.59 6.45 10.44
N GLN A 203 -5.77 6.95 10.79
CA GLN A 203 -7.02 6.22 10.53
C GLN A 203 -7.30 6.06 9.03
N ALA A 204 -7.03 7.08 8.22
CA ALA A 204 -7.17 6.99 6.77
C ALA A 204 -6.28 5.88 6.19
N VAL A 205 -5.00 5.83 6.57
CA VAL A 205 -4.08 4.74 6.20
C VAL A 205 -4.63 3.36 6.57
N ARG A 206 -5.14 3.21 7.81
CA ARG A 206 -5.72 1.94 8.27
C ARG A 206 -6.94 1.53 7.45
N ARG A 207 -7.81 2.48 7.12
CA ARG A 207 -9.02 2.24 6.31
C ARG A 207 -8.66 1.89 4.87
N THR A 208 -7.64 2.55 4.31
CA THR A 208 -7.11 2.25 2.98
C THR A 208 -6.52 0.84 2.91
N ASP A 209 -5.68 0.45 3.89
CA ASP A 209 -5.14 -0.92 3.93
C ASP A 209 -6.23 -1.96 4.21
N LEU A 210 -7.24 -1.64 5.03
CA LEU A 210 -8.40 -2.52 5.20
C LEU A 210 -9.10 -2.78 3.86
N LEU A 211 -9.34 -1.73 3.07
CA LEU A 211 -9.96 -1.85 1.76
C LEU A 211 -9.09 -2.69 0.81
N LEU A 212 -7.82 -2.33 0.64
CA LEU A 212 -6.95 -2.94 -0.37
C LEU A 212 -6.51 -4.36 -0.06
N VAL A 213 -6.26 -4.67 1.21
CA VAL A 213 -5.65 -5.95 1.62
C VAL A 213 -6.70 -6.96 2.05
N HIS A 214 -7.84 -6.51 2.59
CA HIS A 214 -8.81 -7.39 3.22
C HIS A 214 -10.19 -7.43 2.55
N TYR A 215 -10.56 -6.42 1.77
CA TYR A 215 -11.87 -6.37 1.10
C TYR A 215 -11.77 -6.53 -0.42
N ALA A 216 -10.79 -5.89 -1.05
CA ALA A 216 -10.63 -5.91 -2.50
C ALA A 216 -10.17 -7.29 -3.02
N ASP A 217 -10.70 -7.71 -4.16
CA ASP A 217 -10.15 -8.83 -4.91
C ASP A 217 -8.87 -8.38 -5.63
N GLY A 218 -7.73 -8.90 -5.17
CA GLY A 218 -6.42 -8.62 -5.77
C GLY A 218 -6.35 -8.94 -7.26
N ARG A 219 -7.05 -9.98 -7.74
CA ARG A 219 -7.04 -10.34 -9.16
C ARG A 219 -7.66 -9.23 -10.01
N VAL A 220 -8.81 -8.71 -9.57
CA VAL A 220 -9.50 -7.59 -10.22
C VAL A 220 -8.67 -6.31 -10.16
N LEU A 221 -8.06 -6.02 -9.00
CA LEU A 221 -7.19 -4.85 -8.85
C LEU A 221 -5.98 -4.90 -9.82
N SER A 222 -5.44 -6.10 -10.04
CA SER A 222 -4.24 -6.29 -10.86
C SER A 222 -4.52 -6.26 -12.37
N SER A 223 -5.70 -6.72 -12.81
CA SER A 223 -6.09 -6.81 -14.22
C SER A 223 -6.41 -5.45 -14.84
N GLY A 224 -6.71 -4.43 -14.03
CA GLY A 224 -7.09 -3.10 -14.52
C GLY A 224 -8.46 -3.06 -15.22
N THR A 225 -9.15 -4.19 -15.28
CA THR A 225 -10.52 -4.35 -15.79
C THR A 225 -11.44 -4.52 -14.60
N ALA A 226 -12.38 -3.59 -14.41
CA ALA A 226 -13.53 -3.85 -13.56
C ALA A 226 -14.32 -5.03 -14.16
N PRO A 227 -14.82 -5.98 -13.34
CA PRO A 227 -15.71 -7.03 -13.82
C PRO A 227 -16.98 -6.44 -14.46
#